data_AF-A0A379T2N8-F1
#
_entry.id   AF-A0A379T2N8-F1
#
_cell.length_a   1.000
_cell.length_b   1.000
_cell.length_c   1.000
_cell.angle_alpha   90.00
_cell.angle_beta   90.00
_cell.angle_gamma   90.00
#
_symmetry.space_group_name_H-M   'P 1'
#
loop_
_entity.id
_entity.type
_entity.pdbx_description
1 polymer ?
#
loop_
_entity_poly.entity_id
_entity_poly.type
_entity_poly.pdbx_seq_one_letter_code
_entity_poly.pdbx_strand_id
1 'polypeptide(L)'
;MMKPAFRSEYIWLVRILYVRKNIMSKDSFDHIVTAMRSRLDADTCEPLKTRDIADATGLTIYQARTYLEQLHTAGVVGKVNIGKGVPGLWRLL
;
A
#
# COMPACT_ATOMS: atom_id res chain seq x y z
N MET A 1 33.21 -32.78 -16.30
CA MET A 1 32.79 -31.84 -15.24
C MET A 1 31.53 -31.12 -15.73
N MET A 2 30.34 -31.69 -15.48
CA MET A 2 29.07 -31.16 -15.98
C MET A 2 28.61 -29.98 -15.11
N LYS A 3 28.30 -28.84 -15.74
CA LYS A 3 27.62 -27.70 -15.09
C LYS A 3 26.22 -28.14 -14.68
N PRO A 4 25.72 -27.80 -13.48
CA PRO A 4 24.34 -28.12 -13.12
C PRO A 4 23.40 -27.31 -14.02
N ALA A 5 22.53 -28.00 -14.76
CA ALA A 5 21.40 -27.40 -15.46
C ALA A 5 20.44 -26.84 -14.40
N PHE A 6 20.57 -25.54 -14.12
CA PHE A 6 19.61 -24.80 -13.30
C PHE A 6 18.22 -24.96 -13.94
N ARG A 7 17.36 -25.74 -13.27
CA ARG A 7 16.02 -26.10 -13.76
C ARG A 7 15.18 -24.85 -14.04
N SER A 8 14.75 -24.74 -15.30
CA SER A 8 13.77 -23.78 -15.83
C SER A 8 12.54 -23.56 -14.92
N GLU A 9 12.15 -24.58 -14.15
CA GLU A 9 11.02 -24.58 -13.23
C GLU A 9 11.15 -23.54 -12.09
N TYR A 10 12.35 -23.30 -11.57
CA TYR A 10 12.56 -22.31 -10.48
C TYR A 10 12.40 -20.87 -10.97
N ILE A 11 12.82 -20.58 -12.20
CA ILE A 11 12.68 -19.24 -12.80
C ILE A 11 11.19 -18.91 -13.01
N TRP A 12 10.40 -19.91 -13.41
CA TRP A 12 8.95 -19.78 -13.55
C TRP A 12 8.25 -19.53 -12.22
N LEU A 13 8.60 -20.27 -11.16
CA LEU A 13 8.03 -20.07 -9.83
C LEU A 13 8.38 -18.69 -9.26
N VAL A 14 9.64 -18.25 -9.41
CA VAL A 14 10.07 -16.91 -8.95
C VAL A 14 9.32 -15.81 -9.72
N ARG A 15 9.12 -15.97 -11.04
CA ARG A 15 8.38 -15.01 -11.85
C ARG A 15 6.90 -14.95 -11.47
N ILE A 16 6.26 -16.10 -11.23
CA ILE A 16 4.86 -16.16 -10.76
C ILE A 16 4.72 -15.48 -9.39
N LEU A 17 5.60 -15.80 -8.43
CA LEU A 17 5.56 -15.19 -7.10
C LEU A 17 5.80 -13.68 -7.15
N TYR A 18 6.73 -13.23 -8.00
CA TYR A 18 7.02 -11.82 -8.19
C TYR A 18 5.85 -11.06 -8.82
N VAL A 19 5.25 -11.60 -9.88
CA VAL A 19 4.06 -11.03 -10.53
C VAL A 19 2.89 -11.01 -9.56
N ARG A 20 2.64 -12.10 -8.83
CA ARG A 20 1.56 -12.20 -7.85
C ARG A 20 1.74 -11.20 -6.71
N LYS A 21 2.96 -11.01 -6.19
CA LYS A 21 3.25 -9.94 -5.20
C LYS A 21 2.99 -8.55 -5.77
N ASN A 22 3.36 -8.29 -7.02
CA ASN A 22 3.11 -6.99 -7.66
C ASN A 22 1.61 -6.72 -7.84
N ILE A 23 0.85 -7.72 -8.28
CA ILE A 23 -0.61 -7.62 -8.45
C ILE A 23 -1.27 -7.36 -7.09
N MET A 24 -0.97 -8.16 -6.06
CA MET A 24 -1.52 -7.96 -4.71
C MET A 24 -1.18 -6.58 -4.13
N SER A 25 0.03 -6.06 -4.41
CA SER A 25 0.40 -4.71 -3.98
C SER A 25 -0.41 -3.65 -4.71
N LYS A 26 -0.61 -3.81 -6.03
CA LYS A 26 -1.39 -2.90 -6.86
C LYS A 26 -2.86 -2.87 -6.44
N ASP A 27 -3.46 -4.04 -6.18
CA ASP A 27 -4.82 -4.16 -5.66
C ASP A 27 -4.95 -3.50 -4.28
N SER A 28 -3.92 -3.61 -3.43
CA SER A 28 -3.91 -2.97 -2.11
C SER A 28 -3.84 -1.44 -2.22
N PHE A 29 -3.04 -0.90 -3.14
CA PHE A 29 -2.99 0.55 -3.38
C PHE A 29 -4.32 1.08 -3.88
N ASP A 30 -4.94 0.39 -4.84
CA ASP A 30 -6.23 0.79 -5.40
C ASP A 30 -7.33 0.73 -4.34
N HIS A 31 -7.32 -0.31 -3.48
CA HIS A 31 -8.23 -0.39 -2.33
C HIS A 31 -8.04 0.76 -1.35
N ILE A 32 -6.80 1.13 -1.01
CA ILE A 32 -6.51 2.26 -0.12
C ILE A 32 -7.02 3.56 -0.73
N VAL A 33 -6.71 3.82 -2.00
CA VAL A 33 -7.15 5.05 -2.69
C VAL A 33 -8.67 5.11 -2.79
N THR A 34 -9.32 4.00 -3.14
CA THR A 34 -10.79 3.91 -3.21
C THR A 34 -11.43 4.11 -1.84
N ALA A 35 -10.89 3.50 -0.78
CA ALA A 35 -11.37 3.69 0.58
C ALA A 35 -11.20 5.14 1.05
N MET A 36 -10.08 5.78 0.73
CA MET A 36 -9.85 7.19 1.05
C MET A 36 -10.81 8.10 0.26
N ARG A 37 -11.02 7.87 -1.04
CA ARG A 37 -11.98 8.63 -1.86
C ARG A 37 -13.41 8.49 -1.35
N SER A 38 -13.86 7.26 -1.12
CA SER A 38 -15.19 6.97 -0.57
C SER A 38 -15.46 7.70 0.76
N ARG A 39 -14.43 7.87 1.60
CA ARG A 39 -14.52 8.63 2.85
C ARG A 39 -14.46 10.16 2.67
N LEU A 40 -13.76 10.65 1.65
CA LEU A 40 -13.64 12.08 1.33
C LEU A 40 -14.89 12.63 0.63
N ASP A 41 -15.54 11.83 -0.22
CA ASP A 41 -16.82 12.17 -0.86
C ASP A 41 -17.97 12.26 0.18
N ALA A 42 -17.82 11.56 1.31
CA ALA A 42 -18.79 11.51 2.40
C ALA A 42 -18.67 12.69 3.41
N ASP A 43 -18.39 13.90 2.92
CA ASP A 43 -18.69 15.15 3.63
C ASP A 43 -17.64 15.66 4.66
N THR A 44 -16.37 15.26 4.56
CA THR A 44 -15.31 15.85 5.41
C THR A 44 -13.96 15.90 4.68
N CYS A 45 -13.47 17.11 4.40
CA CYS A 45 -12.07 17.38 4.04
C CYS A 45 -11.12 17.16 5.25
N GLU A 46 -11.47 16.23 6.13
CA GLU A 46 -10.69 15.88 7.30
C GLU A 46 -9.62 14.86 6.93
N PRO A 47 -8.40 15.02 7.44
CA PRO A 47 -7.36 14.06 7.21
C PRO A 47 -7.67 12.72 7.89
N LEU A 48 -7.45 11.63 7.16
CA LEU A 48 -7.71 10.27 7.60
C LEU A 48 -6.54 9.74 8.45
N LYS A 49 -6.86 9.05 9.54
CA LYS A 49 -5.85 8.37 10.37
C LYS A 49 -5.43 7.06 9.69
N THR A 50 -4.15 6.71 9.79
CA THR A 50 -3.63 5.40 9.30
C THR A 50 -4.48 4.22 9.80
N ARG A 51 -4.93 4.26 11.05
CA ARG A 51 -5.71 3.17 11.65
C ARG A 51 -7.07 3.00 10.97
N ASP A 52 -7.73 4.10 10.65
CA ASP A 52 -9.07 4.06 10.04
C ASP A 52 -8.97 3.55 8.59
N ILE A 53 -7.88 3.88 7.89
CA ILE A 53 -7.57 3.32 6.56
C ILE A 53 -7.26 1.82 6.65
N ALA A 54 -6.48 1.40 7.66
CA ALA A 54 -6.16 -0.01 7.89
C ALA A 54 -7.44 -0.84 8.15
N ASP A 55 -8.34 -0.33 8.99
CA ASP A 55 -9.62 -0.95 9.30
C ASP A 55 -10.52 -1.06 8.06
N ALA A 56 -10.64 0.04 7.29
CA ALA A 56 -11.44 0.06 6.06
C ALA A 56 -10.93 -0.87 4.95
N THR A 57 -9.64 -1.18 4.95
CA THR A 57 -8.99 -2.03 3.93
C THR A 57 -8.71 -3.46 4.41
N GLY A 58 -9.00 -3.77 5.68
CA GLY A 58 -8.63 -5.04 6.30
C GLY A 58 -7.11 -5.27 6.39
N LEU A 59 -6.31 -4.21 6.29
CA LEU A 59 -4.85 -4.27 6.35
C LEU A 59 -4.37 -4.11 7.79
N THR A 60 -3.17 -4.61 8.08
CA THR A 60 -2.49 -4.26 9.33
C THR A 60 -2.04 -2.80 9.30
N ILE A 61 -1.96 -2.17 10.48
CA ILE A 61 -1.48 -0.78 10.61
C ILE A 61 -0.09 -0.60 9.98
N TYR A 62 0.78 -1.60 10.10
CA TYR A 62 2.10 -1.60 9.48
C TYR A 62 2.05 -1.61 7.96
N GLN A 63 1.23 -2.49 7.36
CA GLN A 63 1.06 -2.54 5.91
C GLN A 63 0.43 -1.27 5.36
N ALA A 64 -0.66 -0.80 5.97
CA ALA A 64 -1.31 0.45 5.59
C ALA A 64 -0.33 1.62 5.64
N ARG A 65 0.49 1.71 6.69
CA ARG A 65 1.54 2.73 6.78
C ARG A 65 2.56 2.63 5.65
N THR A 66 3.11 1.43 5.40
CA THR A 66 4.09 1.23 4.32
C THR A 66 3.53 1.62 2.96
N TYR A 67 2.27 1.26 2.68
CA TYR A 67 1.62 1.63 1.43
C TYR A 67 1.32 3.13 1.33
N LEU A 68 0.89 3.77 2.42
CA LEU A 68 0.67 5.22 2.45
C LEU A 68 1.99 6.01 2.29
N GLU A 69 3.10 5.54 2.85
CA GLU A 69 4.43 6.13 2.63
C GLU A 69 4.87 6.01 1.15
N GLN A 70 4.57 4.89 0.49
CA GLN A 70 4.80 4.73 -0.95
C GLN A 70 3.91 5.65 -1.79
N LEU A 71 2.61 5.73 -1.47
CA LEU A 71 1.66 6.64 -2.13
C LEU A 71 2.04 8.12 -1.92
N HIS A 72 2.61 8.47 -0.78
CA HIS A 72 3.12 9.80 -0.50
C HIS A 72 4.35 10.13 -1.33
N THR A 73 5.27 9.17 -1.47
CA THR A 73 6.43 9.31 -2.36
C THR A 73 6.00 9.46 -3.82
N ALA A 74 4.90 8.81 -4.21
CA ALA A 74 4.30 8.94 -5.53
C ALA A 74 3.46 10.23 -5.73
N GLY A 75 3.27 11.05 -4.68
CA GLY A 75 2.50 12.29 -4.75
C GLY A 75 0.98 12.12 -4.79
N VAL A 76 0.46 10.94 -4.45
CA VAL A 76 -1.00 10.66 -4.44
C VAL A 76 -1.65 11.08 -3.12
N VAL A 77 -0.92 10.95 -2.00
CA VAL A 77 -1.41 11.33 -0.68
C VAL A 77 -0.43 12.27 0.01
N GLY A 78 -0.93 13.31 0.66
CA GLY A 78 -0.19 14.24 1.49
C GLY A 78 -0.24 13.83 2.95
N LYS A 79 0.91 13.88 3.63
CA LYS A 79 0.98 13.65 5.08
C LYS A 79 0.78 14.98 5.80
N VAL A 80 -0.29 15.08 6.58
CA VAL A 80 -0.69 16.33 7.26
C VAL A 80 0.07 16.52 8.58
N ASN A 81 0.44 15.43 9.26
CA ASN A 81 1.20 15.50 10.53
C ASN A 81 2.63 14.97 10.37
N ILE A 82 3.61 15.84 10.61
CA ILE A 82 5.04 15.51 10.68
C ILE A 82 5.47 15.60 12.16
N GLY A 83 5.56 14.47 12.84
CA GLY A 83 6.01 14.40 14.24
C GLY A 83 6.16 12.95 14.73
N LYS A 84 7.04 12.72 15.71
CA LYS A 84 7.14 11.42 16.42
C LYS A 84 5.98 11.31 17.43
N GLY A 85 5.27 10.18 17.42
CA GLY A 85 4.22 9.88 18.40
C GLY A 85 2.81 10.39 18.07
N VAL A 86 2.64 11.13 16.97
CA VAL A 86 1.31 11.57 16.49
C VAL A 86 0.72 10.56 15.50
N PRO A 87 -0.59 10.27 15.56
CA PRO A 87 -1.26 9.46 14.56
C PRO A 87 -1.05 10.08 13.18
N GLY A 88 -0.56 9.27 12.23
CA GLY A 88 -0.31 9.69 10.86
C GLY A 88 -1.64 10.10 10.22
N LEU A 89 -1.76 11.39 9.95
CA LEU A 89 -2.88 12.00 9.27
C LEU A 89 -2.55 12.12 7.78
N TRP A 90 -3.43 11.60 6.94
CA TRP A 90 -3.26 11.52 5.49
C TRP A 90 -4.42 12.19 4.78
N ARG A 91 -4.12 12.89 3.70
CA ARG A 91 -5.09 13.53 2.82
C ARG A 91 -4.78 13.14 1.38
N LEU A 92 -5.78 12.89 0.55
CA LEU A 92 -5.56 12.75 -0.91
C LEU A 92 -5.19 14.12 -1.50
N LEU A 93 -4.16 14.15 -2.35
CA LEU A 93 -3.73 15.35 -3.08
C LEU A 93 -4.51 15.50 -4.39
#